data_AF-B1IGS5-F1
#
_entry.id   AF-B1IGS5-F1
#
_cell.length_a   1.000
_cell.length_b   1.000
_cell.length_c   1.000
_cell.angle_alpha   90.00
_cell.angle_beta   90.00
_cell.angle_gamma   90.00
#
_symmetry.space_group_name_H-M   'P 1'
#
loop_
_entity.id
_entity.type
_entity.pdbx_description
1 polymer ?
#
loop_
_entity_poly.entity_id
_entity_poly.type
_entity_poly.pdbx_seq_one_letter_code
_entity_poly.pdbx_strand_id
1 'polypeptide(L)'
;MFNWDSINKVSCLVTIGAPIVTFITGLKFYKIKRWFEYKRIKNNVLKEDSGVLIVSLGKNDIENQVRLWLKQKKGYKNIPDERIFKIQRIGNIISKDIDNIIKCLRDRKFKFQRKGIFNIHLFVAAPIVMCEIIGAEFKNDFTVFVYQYNPNSKNKYELWGKLQR
;
A
#
# COMPACT_ATOMS: atom_id res chain seq x y z
N MET A 1 -11.99 -62.25 2.26
CA MET A 1 -13.12 -61.37 1.91
C MET A 1 -12.70 -59.93 2.14
N PHE A 2 -12.79 -59.08 1.12
CA PHE A 2 -12.53 -57.65 1.26
C PHE A 2 -13.67 -57.00 2.07
N ASN A 3 -13.32 -56.26 3.13
CA ASN A 3 -14.28 -55.63 4.00
C ASN A 3 -14.70 -54.26 3.44
N TRP A 4 -15.76 -54.25 2.64
CA TRP A 4 -16.29 -53.06 1.95
C TRP A 4 -16.67 -51.92 2.91
N ASP A 5 -17.06 -52.23 4.15
CA ASP A 5 -17.40 -51.23 5.16
C ASP A 5 -16.19 -50.44 5.66
N SER A 6 -15.02 -51.08 5.74
CA SER A 6 -13.77 -50.40 6.07
C SER A 6 -13.36 -49.43 4.96
N ILE A 7 -13.58 -49.79 3.69
CA ILE A 7 -13.28 -48.94 2.53
C ILE A 7 -14.19 -47.71 2.52
N ASN A 8 -15.49 -47.87 2.79
CA ASN A 8 -16.44 -46.76 2.82
C ASN A 8 -16.14 -45.77 3.96
N LYS A 9 -15.77 -46.25 5.16
CA LYS A 9 -15.37 -45.38 6.28
C LYS A 9 -14.12 -44.56 5.96
N VAL A 10 -13.13 -45.18 5.33
CA VAL A 10 -11.90 -44.48 4.90
C VAL A 10 -12.22 -43.46 3.80
N SER A 11 -13.08 -43.81 2.84
CA SER A 11 -13.51 -42.90 1.76
C SER A 11 -14.21 -41.64 2.31
N CYS A 12 -15.13 -41.81 3.26
CA CYS A 12 -15.79 -40.67 3.94
C CYS A 12 -14.79 -39.78 4.68
N LEU A 13 -13.84 -40.37 5.41
CA LEU A 13 -12.79 -39.62 6.12
C LEU A 13 -11.89 -38.84 5.17
N VAL A 14 -11.49 -39.43 4.04
CA VAL A 14 -10.69 -38.75 3.02
C VAL A 14 -11.47 -37.62 2.36
N THR A 15 -12.76 -37.82 2.08
CA THR A 15 -13.63 -36.82 1.42
C THR A 15 -13.84 -35.59 2.29
N ILE A 16 -13.92 -35.73 3.61
CA ILE A 16 -14.05 -34.61 4.55
C ILE A 16 -12.68 -34.02 4.90
N GLY A 17 -11.67 -34.86 5.08
CA GLY A 17 -10.33 -34.44 5.47
C GLY A 17 -9.59 -33.67 4.38
N ALA A 18 -9.72 -34.09 3.12
CA ALA A 18 -9.01 -33.47 2.01
C ALA A 18 -9.35 -31.97 1.83
N PRO A 19 -10.63 -31.54 1.80
CA PRO A 19 -10.98 -30.13 1.71
C PRO A 19 -10.40 -29.27 2.84
N ILE A 20 -10.41 -29.77 4.07
CA ILE A 20 -9.88 -29.06 5.25
C ILE A 20 -8.37 -28.89 5.11
N VAL A 21 -7.66 -29.97 4.74
CA VAL A 21 -6.21 -29.94 4.53
C VAL A 21 -5.86 -29.00 3.38
N THR A 22 -6.57 -29.06 2.26
CA THR A 22 -6.37 -28.17 1.10
C THR A 22 -6.65 -26.71 1.48
N PHE A 23 -7.70 -26.43 2.25
CA PHE A 23 -8.03 -25.08 2.71
C PHE A 23 -6.94 -24.50 3.62
N ILE A 24 -6.49 -25.26 4.64
CA ILE A 24 -5.42 -24.82 5.55
C ILE A 24 -4.10 -24.63 4.79
N THR A 25 -3.77 -25.56 3.89
CA THR A 25 -2.55 -25.48 3.06
C THR A 25 -2.61 -24.27 2.14
N GLY A 26 -3.77 -24.00 1.52
CA GLY A 26 -4.02 -22.81 0.71
C GLY A 26 -3.85 -21.51 1.50
N LEU A 27 -4.39 -21.42 2.71
CA LEU A 27 -4.21 -20.26 3.59
C LEU A 27 -2.74 -20.04 3.96
N LYS A 28 -2.01 -21.10 4.30
CA LYS A 28 -0.57 -21.03 4.59
C LYS A 28 0.21 -20.58 3.35
N PHE A 29 -0.09 -21.14 2.18
CA PHE A 29 0.54 -20.78 0.91
C PHE A 29 0.31 -19.31 0.55
N TYR A 30 -0.92 -18.80 0.74
CA TYR A 30 -1.23 -17.39 0.54
C TYR A 30 -0.42 -16.46 1.45
N LYS A 31 -0.32 -16.80 2.75
CA LYS A 31 0.51 -16.04 3.71
C LYS A 31 1.99 -16.03 3.30
N ILE A 32 2.52 -17.18 2.89
CA ILE A 32 3.90 -17.33 2.44
C ILE A 32 4.16 -16.51 1.18
N LYS A 33 3.29 -16.60 0.16
CA LYS A 33 3.40 -15.80 -1.07
C LYS A 33 3.38 -14.31 -0.77
N ARG A 34 2.45 -13.85 0.08
CA ARG A 34 2.37 -12.44 0.50
C ARG A 34 3.63 -11.97 1.22
N TRP A 35 4.22 -12.82 2.07
CA TRP A 35 5.48 -12.52 2.74
C TRP A 35 6.66 -12.42 1.77
N PHE A 36 6.75 -13.31 0.78
CA PHE A 36 7.76 -13.21 -0.27
C PHE A 36 7.60 -11.94 -1.11
N GLU A 37 6.38 -11.58 -1.49
CA GLU A 37 6.10 -10.33 -2.20
C GLU A 37 6.47 -9.10 -1.37
N TYR A 38 6.14 -9.10 -0.07
CA TYR A 38 6.54 -8.05 0.86
C TYR A 38 8.06 -7.91 0.95
N LYS A 39 8.79 -9.02 1.09
CA LYS A 39 10.26 -9.01 1.09
C LYS A 39 10.82 -8.48 -0.22
N ARG A 40 10.28 -8.92 -1.35
CA ARG A 40 10.70 -8.46 -2.69
C ARG A 40 10.48 -6.96 -2.86
N ILE A 41 9.33 -6.46 -2.41
CA ILE A 41 8.99 -5.04 -2.43
C ILE A 41 9.97 -4.28 -1.54
N LYS A 42 10.14 -4.69 -0.28
CA LYS A 42 11.01 -4.05 0.71
C LYS A 42 12.47 -3.94 0.26
N ASN A 43 12.95 -4.91 -0.53
CA ASN A 43 14.31 -4.89 -1.05
C ASN A 43 14.48 -4.03 -2.32
N ASN A 44 13.40 -3.77 -3.08
CA ASN A 44 13.43 -3.04 -4.35
C ASN A 44 12.67 -1.70 -4.31
N VAL A 45 12.55 -1.10 -3.12
CA VAL A 45 11.73 0.11 -2.93
C VAL A 45 12.34 1.32 -3.63
N LEU A 46 13.66 1.32 -3.84
CA LEU A 46 14.39 2.48 -4.34
C LEU A 46 14.77 2.25 -5.79
N LYS A 47 14.11 2.99 -6.67
CA LYS A 47 14.41 3.06 -8.09
C LYS A 47 14.69 4.50 -8.47
N GLU A 48 15.45 4.71 -9.53
CA GLU A 48 15.85 6.05 -10.00
C GLU A 48 14.64 6.88 -10.49
N ASP A 49 13.49 6.26 -10.72
CA ASP A 49 12.21 6.84 -11.13
C ASP A 49 11.22 6.96 -9.95
N SER A 50 11.73 7.03 -8.71
CA SER A 50 10.92 7.23 -7.50
C SER A 50 10.62 8.71 -7.20
N GLY A 51 9.42 8.96 -6.69
CA GLY A 51 8.97 10.23 -6.12
C GLY A 51 8.10 10.02 -4.87
N VAL A 52 7.80 11.10 -4.16
CA VAL A 52 7.04 11.05 -2.91
C VAL A 52 5.77 11.88 -3.05
N LEU A 53 4.64 11.31 -2.63
CA LEU A 53 3.38 12.02 -2.50
C LEU A 53 2.98 12.07 -1.02
N ILE A 54 2.88 13.28 -0.48
CA ILE A 54 2.41 13.55 0.88
C ILE A 54 0.98 14.08 0.78
N VAL A 55 0.05 13.43 1.45
CA VAL A 55 -1.36 13.84 1.47
C VAL A 55 -1.81 14.12 2.90
N SER A 56 -2.08 15.40 3.20
CA SER A 56 -2.58 15.91 4.48
C SER A 56 -3.99 16.46 4.28
N LEU A 57 -5.02 15.62 4.46
CA LEU A 57 -6.43 15.99 4.32
C LEU A 57 -7.15 15.82 5.66
N GLY A 58 -7.78 16.88 6.16
CA GLY A 58 -8.52 16.82 7.43
C GLY A 58 -7.72 17.45 8.57
N LYS A 59 -7.50 16.71 9.65
CA LYS A 59 -7.01 17.31 10.91
C LYS A 59 -5.49 17.49 10.98
N ASN A 60 -4.72 16.59 10.36
CA ASN A 60 -3.29 16.49 10.60
C ASN A 60 -2.49 16.92 9.39
N ASP A 61 -1.50 17.78 9.60
CA ASP A 61 -0.42 18.01 8.64
C ASP A 61 0.77 17.11 8.94
N ILE A 62 1.10 16.25 7.98
CA ILE A 62 2.18 15.26 8.10
C ILE A 62 3.45 15.64 7.32
N GLU A 63 3.49 16.78 6.63
CA GLU A 63 4.64 17.12 5.76
C GLU A 63 5.97 17.07 6.51
N ASN A 64 6.07 17.78 7.63
CA ASN A 64 7.30 17.85 8.41
C ASN A 64 7.73 16.46 8.93
N GLN A 65 6.76 15.65 9.36
CA GLN A 65 7.03 14.30 9.85
C GLN A 65 7.60 13.41 8.75
N VAL A 66 7.01 13.46 7.56
CA VAL A 66 7.47 12.68 6.40
C VAL A 66 8.83 13.17 5.92
N ARG A 67 9.06 14.48 5.82
CA ARG A 67 10.36 15.03 5.42
C ARG A 67 11.48 14.62 6.37
N LEU A 68 11.23 14.68 7.68
CA LEU A 68 12.18 14.20 8.69
C LEU A 68 12.43 12.70 8.53
N TRP A 69 11.38 11.91 8.31
CA TRP A 69 11.49 10.48 8.07
C TRP A 69 12.35 10.15 6.85
N LEU A 70 12.15 10.84 5.72
CA LEU A 70 12.93 10.66 4.49
C LEU A 70 14.42 10.97 4.70
N LYS A 71 14.73 12.05 5.44
CA LYS A 71 16.11 12.44 5.79
C LYS A 71 16.80 11.45 6.73
N GLN A 72 16.04 10.75 7.58
CA GLN A 72 16.58 9.77 8.52
C GLN A 72 16.74 8.39 7.89
N LYS A 73 15.86 8.00 6.97
CA LYS A 73 15.84 6.65 6.42
C LYS A 73 16.90 6.44 5.33
N LYS A 74 17.80 5.47 5.54
CA LYS A 74 18.80 5.06 4.54
C LYS A 74 18.12 4.74 3.21
N GLY A 75 18.63 5.34 2.14
CA GLY A 75 18.15 5.16 0.77
C GLY A 75 17.09 6.18 0.31
N TYR A 76 16.39 6.86 1.22
CA TYR A 76 15.42 7.91 0.87
C TYR A 76 16.02 9.32 0.90
N LYS A 77 17.18 9.48 1.56
CA LYS A 77 17.88 10.77 1.71
C LYS A 77 18.21 11.47 0.39
N ASN A 78 18.36 10.68 -0.67
CA ASN A 78 18.78 11.17 -1.98
C ASN A 78 17.60 11.53 -2.90
N ILE A 79 16.35 11.36 -2.45
CA ILE A 79 15.20 11.79 -3.23
C ILE A 79 15.22 13.33 -3.23
N PRO A 80 15.38 13.98 -4.39
CA PRO A 80 15.46 15.43 -4.46
C PRO A 80 14.09 16.05 -4.16
N ASP A 81 14.10 17.23 -3.52
CA ASP A 81 12.87 17.91 -3.08
C ASP A 81 11.88 18.17 -4.22
N GLU A 82 12.38 18.36 -5.44
CA GLU A 82 11.57 18.54 -6.64
C GLU A 82 10.72 17.31 -7.04
N ARG A 83 10.99 16.14 -6.46
CA ARG A 83 10.21 14.91 -6.63
C ARG A 83 9.30 14.61 -5.44
N ILE A 84 9.25 15.53 -4.47
CA ILE A 84 8.36 15.47 -3.31
C ILE A 84 7.19 16.42 -3.55
N PHE A 85 6.01 15.85 -3.75
CA PHE A 85 4.78 16.60 -3.96
C PHE A 85 3.87 16.49 -2.75
N LYS A 86 3.16 17.58 -2.47
CA LYS A 86 2.17 17.63 -1.41
C LYS A 86 0.78 18.02 -1.90
N ILE A 87 -0.22 17.45 -1.26
CA ILE A 87 -1.62 17.85 -1.32
C ILE A 87 -2.07 18.09 0.10
N GLN A 88 -2.58 19.28 0.37
CA GLN A 88 -2.93 19.70 1.72
C GLN A 88 -4.27 20.41 1.73
N ARG A 89 -5.14 20.00 2.65
CA ARG A 89 -6.36 20.70 3.01
C ARG A 89 -6.68 20.39 4.47
N ILE A 90 -6.42 21.36 5.34
CA ILE A 90 -6.65 21.22 6.78
C ILE A 90 -8.05 21.73 7.15
N GLY A 91 -8.72 21.03 8.05
CA GLY A 91 -10.07 21.36 8.51
C GLY A 91 -11.13 20.35 8.06
N ASN A 92 -12.39 20.78 8.09
CA ASN A 92 -13.50 19.94 7.68
C ASN A 92 -13.54 19.80 6.14
N ILE A 93 -13.77 18.59 5.64
CA ILE A 93 -13.89 18.29 4.21
C ILE A 93 -15.36 18.11 3.91
N ILE A 94 -15.91 18.95 3.03
CA ILE A 94 -17.30 18.86 2.58
C ILE A 94 -17.37 18.33 1.14
N SER A 95 -18.56 17.91 0.70
CA SER A 95 -18.76 17.35 -0.65
C SER A 95 -18.30 18.28 -1.77
N LYS A 96 -18.50 19.60 -1.63
CA LYS A 96 -18.07 20.62 -2.59
C LYS A 96 -16.54 20.69 -2.78
N ASP A 97 -15.78 20.11 -1.87
CA ASP A 97 -14.33 20.13 -1.89
C ASP A 97 -13.73 19.00 -2.71
N ILE A 98 -14.50 17.93 -2.92
CA ILE A 98 -14.03 16.67 -3.48
C ILE A 98 -13.52 16.90 -4.91
N ASP A 99 -14.26 17.62 -5.74
CA ASP A 99 -13.86 17.90 -7.12
C ASP A 99 -12.53 18.65 -7.21
N ASN A 100 -12.33 19.64 -6.33
CA ASN A 100 -11.09 20.39 -6.25
C ASN A 100 -9.93 19.50 -5.77
N ILE A 101 -10.17 18.58 -4.83
CA ILE A 101 -9.15 17.62 -4.39
C ILE A 101 -8.79 16.64 -5.50
N ILE A 102 -9.79 16.11 -6.23
CA ILE A 102 -9.56 15.24 -7.39
C ILE A 102 -8.77 15.96 -8.47
N LYS A 103 -9.12 17.22 -8.77
CA LYS A 103 -8.34 18.06 -9.70
C LYS A 103 -6.89 18.20 -9.23
N CYS A 104 -6.67 18.51 -7.95
CA CYS A 104 -5.32 18.57 -7.38
C CYS A 104 -4.57 17.24 -7.51
N LEU A 105 -5.23 16.10 -7.28
CA LEU A 105 -4.64 14.77 -7.44
C LEU A 105 -4.19 14.53 -8.88
N ARG A 106 -5.05 14.85 -9.85
CA ARG A 106 -4.73 14.74 -11.29
C ARG A 106 -3.58 15.65 -11.69
N ASP A 107 -3.55 16.88 -11.21
CA ASP A 107 -2.45 17.81 -11.46
C ASP A 107 -1.12 17.28 -10.90
N ARG A 108 -1.13 16.66 -9.71
CA ARG A 108 0.08 16.01 -9.16
C ARG A 108 0.48 14.78 -9.97
N LYS A 109 -0.47 13.96 -10.39
CA LYS A 109 -0.25 12.82 -11.28
C LYS A 109 0.44 13.24 -12.59
N PHE A 110 -0.03 14.29 -13.26
CA PHE A 110 0.63 14.81 -14.44
C PHE A 110 2.04 15.34 -14.15
N LYS A 111 2.26 16.00 -13.00
CA LYS A 111 3.61 16.44 -12.59
C LYS A 111 4.56 15.26 -12.37
N PHE A 112 4.09 14.16 -11.78
CA PHE A 112 4.88 12.93 -11.64
C PHE A 112 5.27 12.38 -13.02
N GLN A 113 4.30 12.21 -13.92
CA GLN A 113 4.53 11.70 -15.27
C GLN A 113 5.53 12.56 -16.06
N ARG A 114 5.39 13.89 -16.02
CA ARG A 114 6.30 14.82 -16.69
C ARG A 114 7.74 14.76 -16.17
N LYS A 115 7.94 14.32 -14.93
CA LYS A 115 9.27 14.11 -14.32
C LYS A 115 9.79 12.68 -14.52
N GLY A 116 9.10 11.83 -15.28
CA GLY A 116 9.49 10.44 -15.49
C GLY A 116 9.40 9.58 -14.22
N ILE A 117 8.54 9.95 -13.27
CA ILE A 117 8.37 9.22 -12.01
C ILE A 117 7.30 8.16 -12.21
N PHE A 118 7.66 6.88 -12.02
CA PHE A 118 6.74 5.75 -12.12
C PHE A 118 6.52 5.02 -10.79
N ASN A 119 7.37 5.30 -9.79
CA ASN A 119 7.27 4.75 -8.44
C ASN A 119 6.93 5.86 -7.45
N ILE A 120 5.83 5.72 -6.72
CA ILE A 120 5.36 6.73 -5.77
C ILE A 120 5.39 6.17 -4.36
N HIS A 121 6.11 6.83 -3.47
CA HIS A 121 6.03 6.62 -2.02
C HIS A 121 4.91 7.50 -1.47
N LEU A 122 3.78 6.88 -1.14
CA LEU A 122 2.55 7.55 -0.73
C LEU A 122 2.44 7.54 0.80
N PHE A 123 2.39 8.74 1.38
CA PHE A 123 2.13 8.98 2.80
C PHE A 123 0.79 9.72 2.93
N VAL A 124 -0.15 9.16 3.68
CA VAL A 124 -1.52 9.69 3.76
C VAL A 124 -1.95 9.90 5.20
N ALA A 125 -2.46 11.09 5.49
CA ALA A 125 -3.29 11.41 6.63
C ALA A 125 -4.59 12.00 6.07
N ALA A 126 -5.60 11.15 5.88
CA ALA A 126 -6.88 11.52 5.27
C ALA A 126 -8.01 10.65 5.81
N PRO A 127 -9.29 11.09 5.71
CA PRO A 127 -10.43 10.21 5.91
C PRO A 127 -10.37 9.01 4.95
N ILE A 128 -10.90 7.86 5.38
CA ILE A 128 -10.79 6.60 4.64
C ILE A 128 -11.32 6.70 3.19
N VAL A 129 -12.43 7.42 3.00
CA VAL A 129 -13.03 7.65 1.68
C VAL A 129 -12.06 8.39 0.76
N MET A 130 -11.30 9.36 1.28
CA MET A 130 -10.29 10.06 0.50
C MET A 130 -9.12 9.15 0.15
N CYS A 131 -8.70 8.26 1.07
CA CYS A 131 -7.67 7.27 0.78
C CYS A 131 -8.05 6.35 -0.39
N GLU A 132 -9.32 5.95 -0.47
CA GLU A 132 -9.85 5.14 -1.56
C GLU A 132 -9.82 5.89 -2.90
N ILE A 133 -10.28 7.15 -2.92
CA ILE A 133 -10.22 8.00 -4.11
C ILE A 133 -8.78 8.19 -4.60
N ILE A 134 -7.85 8.48 -3.68
CA ILE A 134 -6.41 8.60 -4.00
C ILE A 134 -5.89 7.28 -4.58
N GLY A 135 -6.27 6.15 -3.97
CA GLY A 135 -5.95 4.83 -4.49
C GLY A 135 -6.42 4.66 -5.93
N ALA A 136 -7.70 4.94 -6.19
CA ALA A 136 -8.32 4.80 -7.51
C ALA A 136 -7.64 5.67 -8.59
N GLU A 137 -7.32 6.93 -8.28
CA GLU A 137 -6.70 7.86 -9.23
C GLU A 137 -5.26 7.49 -9.62
N PHE A 138 -4.52 6.80 -8.74
CA PHE A 138 -3.10 6.46 -8.92
C PHE A 138 -2.82 4.98 -9.25
N LYS A 139 -3.80 4.09 -9.06
CA LYS A 139 -3.65 2.64 -9.21
C LYS A 139 -3.10 2.21 -10.58
N ASN A 140 -3.56 2.84 -11.66
CA ASN A 140 -3.26 2.38 -13.02
C ASN A 140 -1.90 2.87 -13.53
N ASP A 141 -1.55 4.12 -13.25
CA ASP A 141 -0.43 4.79 -13.89
C ASP A 141 0.91 4.54 -13.18
N PHE A 142 0.89 4.26 -11.88
CA PHE A 142 2.10 4.19 -11.06
C PHE A 142 2.19 2.89 -10.28
N THR A 143 3.41 2.57 -9.86
CA THR A 143 3.64 1.65 -8.76
C THR A 143 3.63 2.45 -7.45
N VAL A 144 2.56 2.32 -6.68
CA VAL A 144 2.39 3.09 -5.44
C VAL A 144 2.73 2.25 -4.22
N PHE A 145 3.69 2.70 -3.41
CA PHE A 145 4.07 2.13 -2.13
C PHE A 145 3.39 2.91 -1.00
N VAL A 146 2.59 2.22 -0.19
CA VAL A 146 1.77 2.86 0.86
C VAL A 146 2.49 2.79 2.20
N TYR A 147 2.63 3.94 2.85
CA TYR A 147 3.22 4.05 4.17
C TYR A 147 2.16 4.45 5.19
N GLN A 148 2.09 3.67 6.26
CA GLN A 148 1.20 3.96 7.39
C GLN A 148 1.99 4.54 8.55
N TYR A 149 1.41 5.54 9.20
CA TYR A 149 1.93 6.03 10.47
C TYR A 149 1.57 5.08 11.61
N ASN A 150 2.58 4.63 12.34
CA ASN A 150 2.50 3.81 13.53
C ASN A 150 3.29 4.49 14.67
N PRO A 151 2.61 5.12 15.65
CA PRO A 151 3.27 5.86 16.72
C PRO A 151 4.13 4.97 17.62
N ASN A 152 3.81 3.66 17.69
CA ASN A 152 4.51 2.70 18.53
C ASN A 152 5.73 2.08 17.82
N SER A 153 5.92 2.36 16.54
CA SER A 153 7.05 1.85 15.77
C SER A 153 8.26 2.76 15.90
N LYS A 154 9.45 2.16 16.09
CA LYS A 154 10.74 2.88 16.06
C LYS A 154 10.91 3.69 14.77
N ASN A 155 10.32 3.25 13.67
CA ASN A 155 10.46 3.90 12.37
C ASN A 155 9.38 4.97 12.10
N LYS A 156 8.37 5.15 12.97
CA LYS A 156 7.17 5.98 12.77
C LYS A 156 6.33 5.63 11.54
N TYR A 157 6.89 5.66 10.34
CA TYR A 157 6.23 5.19 9.12
C TYR A 157 6.71 3.80 8.72
N GLU A 158 5.74 2.94 8.40
CA GLU A 158 5.97 1.56 7.98
C GLU A 158 5.40 1.34 6.58
N LEU A 159 6.18 0.68 5.72
CA LEU A 159 5.71 0.26 4.40
C LEU A 159 4.69 -0.87 4.59
N TRP A 160 3.44 -0.61 4.23
CA TRP A 160 2.33 -1.56 4.33
C TRP A 160 2.16 -2.42 3.07
N GLY A 161 2.68 -1.94 1.95
CA GLY A 161 2.74 -2.71 0.71
C GLY A 161 2.69 -1.83 -0.51
N LYS A 162 2.36 -2.45 -1.64
CA LYS A 162 2.12 -1.79 -2.92
C LYS A 162 0.62 -1.82 -3.20
N LEU A 163 0.06 -0.73 -3.73
CA LEU A 163 -1.30 -0.76 -4.31
C LEU A 163 -1.28 -1.73 -5.49
N GLN A 164 -2.05 -2.82 -5.37
CA GLN A 164 -2.19 -3.79 -6.43
C GLN A 164 -2.97 -3.16 -7.60
N ARG A 165 -2.57 -3.50 -8.83
CA ARG A 165 -3.30 -3.15 -10.06
C ARG A 165 -4.46 -4.12 -10.23
#